data_AF-A0A5R9GCC0-F1
#
_entry.id   AF-A0A5R9GCC0-F1
#
_cell.length_a   1.000
_cell.length_b   1.000
_cell.length_c   1.000
_cell.angle_alpha   90.00
_cell.angle_beta   90.00
_cell.angle_gamma   90.00
#
_symmetry.space_group_name_H-M   'P 1'
#
loop_
_entity.id
_entity.type
_entity.pdbx_description
1 polymer ?
#
loop_
_entity_poly.entity_id
_entity_poly.type
_entity_poly.pdbx_seq_one_letter_code
_entity_poly.pdbx_strand_id
1 'polypeptide(L)'
;MELRKWIGVAGVLLVLTGAATSYANVNGTFEGNPIIQVQMDGQPIQAADVPAVNLNGRTMVPIYMLKALGVEAVWNGDNQTVQVSLPESEPIARPATKANVDKASLYKRIEDFGDELVVIDNELRLLNERIMLSPIKPVLPRGEQSRSITAALIEFNDVMDAARRVTQNYPGENDFVDPILNAYMDAIRNYSEAHTKLVGFLNGDLNDYIYDSHYDNRSTAGKRVSEAQEASRERYRHYIENALRE
;
A
#
# COMPACT_ATOMS: atom_id res chain seq x y z
N MET A 1 -41.58 -32.72 66.86
CA MET A 1 -42.51 -33.64 66.17
C MET A 1 -43.82 -32.88 66.03
N GLU A 2 -44.27 -32.34 64.91
CA GLU A 2 -43.92 -32.48 63.50
C GLU A 2 -44.39 -31.21 62.76
N LEU A 3 -43.68 -30.93 61.67
CA LEU A 3 -43.93 -29.91 60.66
C LEU A 3 -45.09 -30.37 59.73
N ARG A 4 -45.77 -29.40 59.07
CA ARG A 4 -46.06 -29.35 57.62
C ARG A 4 -47.51 -29.03 57.21
N LYS A 5 -47.57 -28.23 56.12
CA LYS A 5 -48.65 -28.00 55.14
C LYS A 5 -49.72 -27.00 55.66
N TRP A 6 -49.83 -25.77 55.17
CA TRP A 6 -50.23 -25.40 53.80
C TRP A 6 -49.84 -23.94 53.48
N ILE A 7 -48.91 -23.73 52.55
CA ILE A 7 -48.49 -22.42 51.98
C ILE A 7 -49.06 -22.29 50.55
N GLY A 8 -50.34 -22.62 50.35
CA GLY A 8 -50.83 -22.94 49.01
C GLY A 8 -51.49 -21.83 48.19
N VAL A 9 -52.02 -20.75 48.79
CA VAL A 9 -53.08 -19.97 48.10
C VAL A 9 -52.90 -18.45 48.09
N ALA A 10 -51.94 -17.87 48.82
CA ALA A 10 -51.71 -16.41 48.80
C ALA A 10 -50.75 -15.92 47.70
N GLY A 11 -50.28 -16.80 46.81
CA GLY A 11 -49.17 -16.53 45.89
C GLY A 11 -49.52 -16.10 44.47
N VAL A 12 -50.80 -15.91 44.10
CA VAL A 12 -51.20 -15.73 42.68
C VAL A 12 -51.92 -14.41 42.38
N LEU A 13 -52.08 -13.51 43.35
CA LEU A 13 -52.81 -12.24 43.15
C LEU A 13 -51.97 -10.99 43.41
N LEU A 14 -50.78 -10.94 42.82
CA LEU A 14 -49.89 -9.77 42.81
C LEU A 14 -49.32 -9.50 41.41
N VAL A 15 -50.16 -9.66 40.39
CA VAL A 15 -49.89 -9.19 39.03
C VAL A 15 -50.87 -8.06 38.76
N LEU A 16 -50.35 -6.87 38.42
CA LEU A 16 -51.02 -5.69 37.82
C LEU A 16 -50.86 -4.33 38.53
N THR A 17 -49.66 -3.99 39.01
CA THR A 17 -49.27 -2.56 39.04
C THR A 17 -47.78 -2.39 38.73
N GLY A 18 -47.50 -1.85 37.54
CA GLY A 18 -46.35 -0.97 37.31
C GLY A 18 -44.96 -1.60 37.19
N ALA A 19 -44.75 -2.51 36.25
CA ALA A 19 -43.40 -2.67 35.69
C ALA A 19 -43.16 -1.56 34.65
N ALA A 20 -42.98 -0.32 35.11
CA ALA A 20 -42.03 0.52 34.42
C ALA A 20 -40.72 -0.27 34.49
N THR A 21 -40.17 -0.68 33.36
CA THR A 21 -38.85 -1.30 33.31
C THR A 21 -37.85 -0.25 33.77
N SER A 22 -37.67 -0.12 35.08
CA SER A 22 -36.52 0.54 35.66
C SER A 22 -35.34 -0.30 35.19
N TYR A 23 -34.64 0.16 34.15
CA TYR A 23 -33.30 -0.33 33.90
C TYR A 23 -32.56 -0.16 35.22
N ALA A 24 -32.24 -1.27 35.88
CA ALA A 24 -31.43 -1.23 37.08
C ALA A 24 -30.06 -0.71 36.62
N ASN A 25 -29.80 0.57 36.85
CA ASN A 25 -28.53 1.17 36.51
C ASN A 25 -27.49 0.62 37.48
N VAL A 26 -26.81 -0.45 37.07
CA VAL A 26 -25.74 -1.10 37.84
C VAL A 26 -24.62 -0.13 38.23
N ASN A 27 -24.48 0.98 37.50
CA ASN A 27 -23.46 2.02 37.71
C ASN A 27 -23.98 3.29 38.39
N GLY A 28 -25.26 3.31 38.83
CA GLY A 28 -25.88 4.49 39.44
C GLY A 28 -26.36 5.54 38.43
N THR A 29 -26.64 6.75 38.94
CA THR A 29 -27.16 7.88 38.16
C THR A 29 -26.39 9.16 38.46
N PHE A 30 -26.19 10.00 37.46
CA PHE A 30 -25.67 11.36 37.58
C PHE A 30 -26.72 12.35 37.08
N GLU A 31 -27.16 13.27 37.96
CA GLU A 31 -28.24 14.23 37.67
C GLU A 31 -29.52 13.56 37.12
N GLY A 32 -29.87 12.40 37.67
CA GLY A 32 -31.05 11.62 37.24
C GLY A 32 -30.85 10.80 35.96
N ASN A 33 -29.70 10.92 35.29
CA ASN A 33 -29.37 10.15 34.09
C ASN A 33 -28.56 8.89 34.42
N PRO A 34 -28.84 7.73 33.80
CA PRO A 34 -28.03 6.52 33.95
C PRO A 34 -26.54 6.75 33.63
N ILE A 35 -25.64 6.29 34.52
CA ILE A 35 -24.19 6.34 34.25
C ILE A 35 -23.79 5.22 33.27
N ILE A 36 -23.01 5.59 32.26
CA ILE A 36 -22.40 4.68 31.28
C ILE A 36 -20.92 4.51 31.65
N GLN A 37 -20.48 3.25 31.81
CA GLN A 37 -19.08 2.95 32.04
C GLN A 37 -18.32 2.97 30.71
N VAL A 38 -17.31 3.84 30.62
CA VAL A 38 -16.39 3.89 29.48
C VAL A 38 -15.20 2.97 29.75
N GLN A 39 -14.76 2.21 28.76
CA GLN A 39 -13.62 1.30 28.88
C GLN A 39 -12.62 1.53 27.73
N MET A 40 -11.34 1.31 28.01
CA MET A 40 -10.24 1.27 27.03
C MET A 40 -9.49 -0.03 27.25
N ASP A 41 -9.34 -0.85 26.20
CA ASP A 41 -8.69 -2.16 26.27
C ASP A 41 -9.24 -3.07 27.40
N GLY A 42 -10.56 -3.01 27.61
CA GLY A 42 -11.27 -3.74 28.66
C GLY A 42 -11.05 -3.20 30.08
N GLN A 43 -10.28 -2.11 30.24
CA GLN A 43 -10.08 -1.44 31.52
C GLN A 43 -11.02 -0.23 31.65
N PRO A 44 -11.73 -0.07 32.77
CA PRO A 44 -12.63 1.06 32.96
C PRO A 44 -11.87 2.39 33.07
N ILE A 45 -12.30 3.39 32.32
CA ILE A 45 -11.85 4.78 32.47
C ILE A 45 -12.65 5.40 33.61
N GLN A 46 -11.97 5.78 34.69
CA GLN A 46 -12.59 6.46 35.81
C GLN A 46 -12.89 7.92 35.44
N ALA A 47 -14.11 8.37 35.68
CA ALA A 47 -14.47 9.77 35.54
C ALA A 47 -13.96 10.56 36.76
N ALA A 48 -13.23 11.64 36.52
CA ALA A 48 -12.78 12.54 37.58
C ALA A 48 -13.92 13.39 38.15
N ASP A 49 -14.73 14.00 37.27
CA ASP A 49 -15.76 14.97 37.68
C ASP A 49 -17.16 14.59 37.15
N VAL A 50 -17.30 14.50 35.82
CA VAL A 50 -18.58 14.21 35.16
C VAL A 50 -18.47 12.86 34.46
N PRO A 51 -19.31 11.86 34.79
CA PRO A 51 -19.29 10.58 34.11
C PRO A 51 -19.94 10.65 32.73
N ALA A 52 -19.70 9.64 31.89
CA ALA A 52 -20.55 9.42 30.73
C ALA A 52 -21.95 9.02 31.19
N VAL A 53 -22.97 9.55 30.52
CA VAL A 53 -24.38 9.34 30.90
C VAL A 53 -25.23 8.99 29.70
N ASN A 54 -26.35 8.32 29.94
CA ASN A 54 -27.42 8.18 28.96
C ASN A 54 -28.38 9.36 29.11
N LEU A 55 -28.32 10.31 28.17
CA LEU A 55 -29.25 11.42 28.08
C LEU A 55 -30.25 11.14 26.97
N ASN A 56 -31.51 10.87 27.33
CA ASN A 56 -32.61 10.61 26.38
C ASN A 56 -32.33 9.49 25.36
N GLY A 57 -31.74 8.38 25.80
CA GLY A 57 -31.40 7.25 24.94
C GLY A 57 -30.08 7.40 24.18
N ARG A 58 -29.33 8.50 24.40
CA ARG A 58 -28.03 8.76 23.76
C ARG A 58 -26.93 8.81 24.79
N THR A 59 -25.82 8.15 24.50
CA THR A 59 -24.62 8.25 25.32
C THR A 59 -23.97 9.61 25.12
N MET A 60 -23.85 10.38 26.20
CA MET A 60 -23.08 11.61 26.27
C MET A 60 -21.79 11.33 27.01
N VAL A 61 -20.66 11.48 26.33
CA VAL A 61 -19.33 11.30 26.92
C VAL A 61 -18.68 12.67 27.07
N PRO A 62 -18.30 13.09 28.29
CA PRO A 62 -17.56 14.32 28.50
C PRO A 62 -16.25 14.30 27.73
N ILE A 63 -16.02 15.30 26.90
CA ILE A 63 -14.92 15.32 25.93
C ILE A 63 -13.54 15.22 26.60
N TYR A 64 -13.38 15.69 27.84
CA TYR A 64 -12.14 15.56 28.59
C TYR A 64 -11.74 14.11 28.85
N MET A 65 -12.70 13.17 28.90
CA MET A 65 -12.41 11.74 29.09
C MET A 65 -11.62 11.15 27.91
N LEU A 66 -11.68 11.80 26.74
CA LEU A 66 -10.90 11.41 25.56
C LEU A 66 -9.41 11.78 25.68
N LYS A 67 -9.00 12.53 26.72
CA LYS A 67 -7.58 12.77 27.02
C LYS A 67 -6.81 11.47 27.21
N ALA A 68 -7.45 10.42 27.72
CA ALA A 68 -6.84 9.09 27.83
C ALA A 68 -6.46 8.50 26.45
N LEU A 69 -7.07 8.97 25.37
CA LEU A 69 -6.78 8.60 23.98
C LEU A 69 -5.80 9.58 23.30
N GLY A 70 -5.17 10.47 24.06
CA GLY A 70 -4.26 11.50 23.52
C GLY A 70 -4.96 12.68 22.86
N VAL A 71 -6.30 12.75 22.92
CA VAL A 71 -7.07 13.86 22.35
C VAL A 71 -6.93 15.09 23.25
N GLU A 72 -6.53 16.21 22.67
CA GLU A 72 -6.58 17.51 23.33
C GLU A 72 -7.86 18.24 22.94
N ALA A 73 -8.56 18.77 23.94
CA ALA A 73 -9.79 19.53 23.74
C ALA A 73 -9.66 20.88 24.46
N VAL A 74 -9.75 21.97 23.71
CA VAL A 74 -9.67 23.34 24.23
C VAL A 74 -11.03 24.00 24.11
N TRP A 75 -11.58 24.43 25.24
CA TRP A 75 -12.83 25.18 25.27
C TRP A 75 -12.59 26.66 24.99
N ASN A 76 -13.34 27.21 24.04
CA ASN A 76 -13.42 28.64 23.78
C ASN A 76 -14.80 29.15 24.23
N GLY A 77 -14.84 29.87 25.35
CA GLY A 77 -16.06 30.37 25.96
C GLY A 77 -16.76 31.48 25.18
N ASP A 78 -16.00 32.31 24.46
CA ASP A 78 -16.53 33.45 23.71
C ASP A 78 -17.35 32.98 22.49
N ASN A 79 -16.87 31.93 21.81
CA ASN A 79 -17.52 31.37 20.62
C ASN A 79 -18.41 30.16 20.92
N GLN A 80 -18.47 29.72 22.18
CA GLN A 80 -19.11 28.47 22.60
C GLN A 80 -18.66 27.25 21.78
N THR A 81 -17.36 27.15 21.49
CA THR A 81 -16.79 26.09 20.64
C THR A 81 -15.75 25.28 21.40
N VAL A 82 -15.70 23.97 21.14
CA VAL A 82 -14.57 23.13 21.54
C VAL A 82 -13.69 22.89 20.31
N GLN A 83 -12.41 23.26 20.40
CA GLN A 83 -11.41 22.87 19.42
C GLN A 83 -10.78 21.55 19.85
N VAL A 84 -10.76 20.58 18.94
CA VAL A 84 -10.21 19.25 19.19
C VAL A 84 -8.97 19.06 18.33
N SER A 85 -7.87 18.70 18.97
CA SER A 85 -6.65 18.26 18.32
C SER A 85 -6.47 16.78 18.63
N LEU A 86 -6.45 15.98 17.57
CA LEU A 86 -5.96 14.61 17.69
C LEU A 86 -4.44 14.68 17.91
N PRO A 87 -3.85 13.72 18.63
CA PRO A 87 -2.40 13.60 18.62
C PRO A 87 -1.99 13.51 17.14
N GLU A 88 -0.96 14.25 16.75
CA GLU A 88 -0.43 14.17 15.39
C GLU A 88 -0.16 12.70 15.12
N SER A 89 -1.00 12.09 14.29
CA SER A 89 -0.72 10.77 13.77
C SER A 89 0.41 11.01 12.78
N GLU A 90 1.65 11.03 13.26
CA GLU A 90 2.63 10.22 12.55
C GLU A 90 1.91 8.89 12.33
N PRO A 91 1.66 8.45 11.08
CA PRO A 91 1.11 7.13 10.88
C PRO A 91 1.99 6.22 11.72
N ILE A 92 1.40 5.47 12.65
CA ILE A 92 2.13 4.55 13.51
C ILE A 92 2.62 3.35 12.66
N ALA A 93 3.02 3.58 11.42
CA ALA A 93 4.02 2.79 10.75
C ALA A 93 5.22 2.81 11.70
N ARG A 94 5.38 1.72 12.45
CA ARG A 94 6.59 1.48 13.22
C ARG A 94 7.78 1.73 12.28
N PRO A 95 8.94 2.20 12.76
CA PRO A 95 10.09 2.45 11.89
C PRO A 95 10.42 1.27 10.95
N ALA A 96 10.16 0.04 11.40
CA ALA A 96 10.26 -1.18 10.62
C ALA A 96 9.19 -1.27 9.49
N THR A 97 7.92 -0.95 9.78
CA THR A 97 6.82 -0.94 8.81
C THR A 97 7.05 0.10 7.73
N LYS A 98 7.49 1.31 8.09
CA LYS A 98 7.85 2.35 7.12
C LYS A 98 9.00 1.91 6.22
N ALA A 99 10.06 1.33 6.80
CA ALA A 99 11.19 0.81 6.02
C ALA A 99 10.75 -0.30 5.04
N ASN A 100 9.87 -1.20 5.47
CA ASN A 100 9.33 -2.24 4.61
C ASN A 100 8.46 -1.65 3.48
N VAL A 101 7.63 -0.63 3.75
CA VAL A 101 6.83 0.05 2.73
C VAL A 101 7.70 0.80 1.71
N ASP A 102 8.73 1.52 2.16
CA ASP A 102 9.64 2.26 1.28
C ASP A 102 10.38 1.31 0.32
N LYS A 103 10.88 0.19 0.86
CA LYS A 103 11.54 -0.85 0.06
C LYS A 103 10.58 -1.55 -0.89
N ALA A 104 9.39 -1.94 -0.41
CA ALA A 104 8.37 -2.57 -1.25
C ALA A 104 7.99 -1.65 -2.41
N SER A 105 7.79 -0.36 -2.16
CA SER A 105 7.46 0.63 -3.19
C SER A 105 8.56 0.74 -4.25
N LEU A 106 9.84 0.72 -3.85
CA LEU A 106 10.95 0.66 -4.81
C LEU A 106 10.89 -0.59 -5.67
N TYR A 107 10.83 -1.77 -5.05
CA TYR A 107 10.86 -3.03 -5.81
C TYR A 107 9.65 -3.19 -6.71
N LYS A 108 8.48 -2.66 -6.30
CA LYS A 108 7.32 -2.62 -7.18
C LYS A 108 7.58 -1.75 -8.40
N ARG A 109 8.17 -0.57 -8.21
CA ARG A 109 8.50 0.31 -9.33
C ARG A 109 9.54 -0.31 -10.28
N ILE A 110 10.53 -1.02 -9.74
CA ILE A 110 11.51 -1.77 -10.53
C ILE A 110 10.83 -2.92 -11.30
N GLU A 111 9.88 -3.63 -10.70
CA GLU A 111 9.10 -4.67 -11.37
C GLU A 111 8.29 -4.08 -12.55
N ASP A 112 7.56 -2.99 -12.29
CA ASP A 112 6.69 -2.33 -13.26
C ASP A 112 7.49 -1.79 -14.46
N PHE A 113 8.71 -1.28 -14.22
CA PHE A 113 9.60 -0.85 -15.31
C PHE A 113 9.95 -2.00 -16.28
N GLY A 114 10.03 -3.24 -15.78
CA GLY A 114 10.25 -4.39 -16.65
C GLY A 114 9.11 -4.60 -17.66
N ASP A 115 7.86 -4.29 -17.29
CA ASP A 115 6.71 -4.40 -18.20
C ASP A 115 6.80 -3.38 -19.34
N GLU A 116 7.39 -2.21 -19.09
CA GLU A 116 7.66 -1.23 -20.14
C GLU A 116 8.70 -1.74 -21.15
N LEU A 117 9.71 -2.49 -20.67
CA LEU A 117 10.71 -3.09 -21.54
C LEU A 117 10.15 -4.23 -22.42
N VAL A 118 9.06 -4.88 -22.01
CA VAL A 118 8.33 -5.86 -22.84
C VAL A 118 7.68 -5.19 -24.06
N VAL A 119 7.33 -3.90 -23.97
CA VAL A 119 6.81 -3.15 -25.13
C VAL A 119 7.87 -3.05 -26.22
N ILE A 120 9.13 -2.82 -25.86
CA ILE A 120 10.24 -2.74 -26.81
C ILE A 120 10.45 -4.08 -27.53
N ASP A 121 10.41 -5.20 -26.82
CA ASP A 121 10.54 -6.54 -27.43
C ASP A 121 9.47 -6.76 -28.52
N ASN A 122 8.22 -6.43 -28.20
CA ASN A 122 7.10 -6.55 -29.11
C ASN A 122 7.26 -5.64 -30.34
N GLU A 123 7.70 -4.40 -30.16
CA GLU A 123 7.97 -3.49 -31.27
C GLU A 123 9.06 -4.02 -32.20
N LEU A 124 10.15 -4.56 -31.65
CA LEU A 124 11.24 -5.14 -32.44
C LEU A 124 10.80 -6.40 -33.19
N ARG A 125 9.99 -7.25 -32.56
CA ARG A 125 9.39 -8.41 -33.22
C ARG A 125 8.50 -7.98 -34.40
N LEU A 126 7.62 -7.00 -34.19
CA LEU A 126 6.73 -6.50 -35.24
C LEU A 126 7.48 -5.79 -36.37
N LEU A 127 8.53 -5.03 -36.04
CA LEU A 127 9.42 -4.44 -37.03
C LEU A 127 10.08 -5.52 -37.90
N ASN A 128 10.60 -6.57 -37.28
CA ASN A 128 11.19 -7.71 -37.98
C ASN A 128 10.18 -8.43 -38.89
N GLU A 129 8.98 -8.71 -38.40
CA GLU A 129 7.90 -9.30 -39.20
C GLU A 129 7.56 -8.43 -40.42
N ARG A 130 7.49 -7.10 -40.23
CA ARG A 130 7.24 -6.16 -41.32
C ARG A 130 8.38 -6.15 -42.36
N ILE A 131 9.63 -6.24 -41.92
CA ILE A 131 10.81 -6.33 -42.80
C ILE A 131 10.71 -7.58 -43.68
N MET A 132 10.35 -8.71 -43.08
CA MET A 132 10.33 -10.02 -43.72
C MET A 132 9.14 -10.22 -44.67
N LEU A 133 7.97 -9.69 -44.31
CA LEU A 133 6.72 -9.98 -45.01
C LEU A 133 6.30 -8.90 -46.01
N SER A 134 6.88 -7.70 -45.93
CA SER A 134 6.42 -6.59 -46.77
C SER A 134 7.08 -6.60 -48.14
N PRO A 135 6.30 -6.61 -49.25
CA PRO A 135 6.85 -6.42 -50.59
C PRO A 135 7.45 -5.02 -50.79
N ILE A 136 7.09 -4.06 -49.93
CA ILE A 136 7.63 -2.70 -49.90
C ILE A 136 8.35 -2.51 -48.56
N LYS A 137 9.67 -2.41 -48.56
CA LYS A 137 10.43 -2.19 -47.32
C LYS A 137 10.00 -0.85 -46.66
N PRO A 138 9.70 -0.83 -45.36
CA PRO A 138 9.43 0.41 -44.65
C PRO A 138 10.67 1.31 -44.68
N VAL A 139 10.46 2.61 -44.90
CA VAL A 139 11.53 3.62 -44.86
C VAL A 139 11.64 4.12 -43.42
N LEU A 140 12.76 3.82 -42.78
CA LEU A 140 13.11 4.37 -41.47
C LEU A 140 14.37 5.26 -41.60
N PRO A 141 14.29 6.55 -41.25
CA PRO A 141 15.42 7.47 -41.25
C PRO A 141 16.64 6.90 -40.52
N ARG A 142 17.83 7.14 -41.09
CA ARG A 142 19.10 6.74 -40.47
C ARG A 142 19.27 7.42 -39.12
N GLY A 143 19.71 6.65 -38.13
CA GLY A 143 19.98 7.14 -36.79
C GLY A 143 18.74 7.47 -35.96
N GLU A 144 17.52 7.22 -36.47
CA GLU A 144 16.32 7.34 -35.67
C GLU A 144 16.32 6.24 -34.60
N GLN A 145 16.33 6.66 -33.33
CA GLN A 145 16.16 5.74 -32.20
C GLN A 145 14.68 5.42 -32.01
N SER A 146 14.38 4.20 -31.56
CA SER A 146 13.00 3.88 -31.22
C SER A 146 12.50 4.81 -30.11
N ARG A 147 11.28 5.33 -30.28
CA ARG A 147 10.61 6.17 -29.27
C ARG A 147 10.45 5.43 -27.95
N SER A 148 10.14 4.13 -28.00
CA SER A 148 10.02 3.29 -26.80
C SER A 148 11.35 3.10 -26.08
N ILE A 149 12.46 2.94 -26.82
CA ILE A 149 13.81 2.84 -26.24
C ILE A 149 14.21 4.15 -25.57
N THR A 150 13.89 5.28 -26.20
CA THR A 150 14.15 6.61 -25.61
C THR A 150 13.30 6.84 -24.37
N ALA A 151 12.02 6.46 -24.39
CA ALA A 151 11.13 6.53 -23.22
C ALA A 151 11.65 5.66 -22.08
N ALA A 152 12.05 4.42 -22.35
CA ALA A 152 12.61 3.51 -21.35
C ALA A 152 13.90 4.04 -20.72
N LEU A 153 14.77 4.72 -21.48
CA LEU A 153 15.97 5.35 -20.92
C LEU A 153 15.62 6.50 -19.96
N ILE A 154 14.54 7.25 -20.24
CA ILE A 154 14.06 8.32 -19.36
C ILE A 154 13.51 7.72 -18.07
N GLU A 155 12.58 6.77 -18.17
CA GLU A 155 11.99 6.13 -17.00
C GLU A 155 13.04 5.39 -16.16
N PHE A 156 14.04 4.77 -16.81
CA PHE A 156 15.14 4.13 -16.10
C PHE A 156 15.90 5.11 -15.20
N ASN A 157 16.11 6.36 -15.63
CA ASN A 157 16.76 7.36 -14.78
C ASN A 157 15.92 7.68 -13.54
N ASP A 158 14.61 7.77 -13.71
CA ASP A 158 13.73 8.00 -12.59
C ASP A 158 13.75 6.81 -11.62
N VAL A 159 13.78 5.57 -12.14
CA VAL A 159 13.94 4.34 -11.33
C VAL A 159 15.27 4.35 -10.58
N MET A 160 16.37 4.72 -11.23
CA MET A 160 17.68 4.88 -10.60
C MET A 160 17.65 5.92 -9.47
N ASP A 161 16.93 7.02 -9.64
CA ASP A 161 16.80 8.04 -8.61
C ASP A 161 15.95 7.57 -7.43
N ALA A 162 14.89 6.78 -7.68
CA ALA A 162 14.14 6.12 -6.61
C ALA A 162 15.02 5.13 -5.84
N ALA A 163 15.81 4.32 -6.57
CA ALA A 163 16.75 3.39 -5.99
C ALA A 163 17.76 4.10 -5.08
N ARG A 164 18.39 5.18 -5.56
CA ARG A 164 19.34 5.98 -4.79
C ARG A 164 18.75 6.50 -3.49
N ARG A 165 17.51 7.01 -3.50
CA ARG A 165 16.86 7.51 -2.28
C ARG A 165 16.67 6.41 -1.23
N VAL A 166 16.25 5.23 -1.66
CA VAL A 166 16.05 4.09 -0.75
C VAL A 166 17.38 3.53 -0.27
N THR A 167 18.37 3.36 -1.13
CA THR A 167 19.68 2.81 -0.73
C THR A 167 20.49 3.78 0.13
N GLN A 168 20.28 5.09 0.04
CA GLN A 168 20.81 6.06 1.00
C GLN A 168 20.30 5.82 2.42
N ASN A 169 19.01 5.50 2.56
CA ASN A 169 18.40 5.21 3.86
C ASN A 169 18.64 3.77 4.31
N TYR A 170 18.84 2.85 3.36
CA TYR A 170 19.02 1.41 3.62
C TYR A 170 20.20 0.85 2.79
N PRO A 171 21.47 1.12 3.18
CA PRO A 171 22.64 0.74 2.37
C PRO A 171 22.80 -0.75 2.10
N GLY A 172 22.20 -1.63 2.92
CA GLY A 172 22.18 -3.06 2.67
C GLY A 172 21.32 -3.49 1.47
N GLU A 173 20.52 -2.58 0.88
CA GLU A 173 19.77 -2.88 -0.34
C GLU A 173 20.64 -2.82 -1.61
N ASN A 174 21.82 -2.19 -1.58
CA ASN A 174 22.67 -2.05 -2.77
C ASN A 174 22.99 -3.42 -3.41
N ASP A 175 23.27 -4.44 -2.58
CA ASP A 175 23.59 -5.80 -3.02
C ASP A 175 22.48 -6.47 -3.85
N PHE A 176 21.24 -5.99 -3.69
CA PHE A 176 20.07 -6.52 -4.40
C PHE A 176 19.63 -5.60 -5.54
N VAL A 177 19.69 -4.29 -5.32
CA VAL A 177 19.23 -3.29 -6.29
C VAL A 177 20.19 -3.19 -7.47
N ASP A 178 21.51 -3.16 -7.22
CA ASP A 178 22.51 -2.92 -8.28
C ASP A 178 22.47 -4.02 -9.37
N PRO A 179 22.45 -5.32 -9.05
CA PRO A 179 22.35 -6.36 -10.08
C PRO A 179 21.09 -6.26 -10.94
N ILE A 180 19.95 -5.88 -10.33
CA ILE A 180 18.67 -5.76 -11.04
C ILE A 180 18.71 -4.58 -12.02
N LEU A 181 19.17 -3.40 -11.57
CA LEU A 181 19.24 -2.22 -12.42
C LEU A 181 20.29 -2.39 -13.53
N ASN A 182 21.40 -3.08 -13.25
CA ASN A 182 22.38 -3.44 -14.27
C ASN A 182 21.78 -4.37 -15.34
N ALA A 183 20.99 -5.38 -14.93
CA ALA A 183 20.32 -6.27 -15.88
C ALA A 183 19.34 -5.51 -16.79
N TYR A 184 18.59 -4.54 -16.27
CA TYR A 184 17.73 -3.68 -17.09
C TYR A 184 18.51 -2.76 -18.03
N MET A 185 19.59 -2.12 -17.56
CA MET A 185 20.45 -1.33 -18.44
C MET A 185 21.02 -2.18 -19.58
N ASP A 186 21.47 -3.40 -19.27
CA ASP A 186 21.96 -4.35 -20.28
C ASP A 186 20.85 -4.79 -21.25
N ALA A 187 19.61 -4.96 -20.78
CA ALA A 187 18.46 -5.23 -21.64
C ALA A 187 18.20 -4.08 -22.62
N ILE A 188 18.17 -2.83 -22.13
CA ILE A 188 17.97 -1.63 -22.95
C ILE A 188 19.06 -1.52 -24.03
N ARG A 189 20.32 -1.77 -23.67
CA ARG A 189 21.44 -1.79 -24.63
C ARG A 189 21.23 -2.84 -25.71
N ASN A 190 20.88 -4.07 -25.33
CA ASN A 190 20.64 -5.15 -26.29
C ASN A 190 19.45 -4.85 -27.21
N TYR A 191 18.35 -4.29 -26.69
CA TYR A 191 17.24 -3.84 -27.54
C TYR A 191 17.64 -2.72 -28.50
N SER A 192 18.43 -1.74 -28.05
CA SER A 192 18.97 -0.66 -28.89
C SER A 192 19.85 -1.19 -30.02
N GLU A 193 20.69 -2.18 -29.73
CA GLU A 193 21.50 -2.82 -30.76
C GLU A 193 20.64 -3.66 -31.73
N ALA A 194 19.64 -4.40 -31.24
CA ALA A 194 18.71 -5.12 -32.08
C ALA A 194 17.95 -4.17 -33.02
N HIS A 195 17.47 -3.04 -32.50
CA HIS A 195 16.86 -1.98 -33.31
C HIS A 195 17.81 -1.46 -34.39
N THR A 196 19.05 -1.14 -34.02
CA THR A 196 20.08 -0.63 -34.94
C THR A 196 20.35 -1.61 -36.08
N LYS A 197 20.42 -2.91 -35.78
CA LYS A 197 20.60 -3.98 -36.79
C LYS A 197 19.40 -4.07 -37.74
N LEU A 198 18.17 -3.99 -37.23
CA LEU A 198 16.95 -4.00 -38.06
C LEU A 198 16.90 -2.78 -39.00
N VAL A 199 17.19 -1.58 -38.49
CA VAL A 199 17.20 -0.34 -39.28
C VAL A 199 18.34 -0.33 -40.30
N GLY A 200 19.54 -0.80 -39.92
CA GLY A 200 20.68 -0.88 -40.83
C GLY A 200 20.41 -1.82 -42.02
N PHE A 201 19.79 -2.97 -41.75
CA PHE A 201 19.38 -3.91 -42.81
C PHE A 201 18.31 -3.31 -43.74
N LEU A 202 17.32 -2.60 -43.18
CA LEU A 202 16.30 -1.91 -43.95
C LEU A 202 16.89 -0.88 -44.93
N ASN A 203 17.91 -0.15 -44.49
CA ASN A 203 18.58 0.87 -45.28
C ASN A 203 19.62 0.30 -46.26
N GLY A 204 19.81 -1.02 -46.29
CA GLY A 204 20.82 -1.67 -47.13
C GLY A 204 22.26 -1.50 -46.63
N ASP A 205 22.44 -1.05 -45.39
CA ASP A 205 23.73 -0.79 -44.77
C ASP A 205 24.35 -2.08 -44.19
N LEU A 206 23.55 -3.15 -43.98
CA LEU A 206 23.98 -4.40 -43.36
C LEU A 206 23.70 -5.62 -44.24
N ASN A 207 24.53 -6.65 -44.10
CA ASN A 207 24.34 -7.97 -44.71
C ASN A 207 23.44 -8.87 -43.85
N ASP A 208 22.97 -9.97 -44.44
CA ASP A 208 22.07 -10.93 -43.80
C ASP A 208 22.65 -11.51 -42.50
N TYR A 209 23.96 -11.81 -42.47
CA TYR A 209 24.63 -12.36 -41.29
C TYR A 209 24.57 -11.40 -40.08
N ILE A 210 24.87 -10.11 -40.29
CA ILE A 210 24.82 -9.11 -39.21
C ILE A 210 23.36 -8.84 -38.83
N TYR A 211 22.44 -8.86 -39.79
CA TYR A 211 21.01 -8.75 -39.54
C TYR A 211 20.49 -9.87 -38.64
N ASP A 212 20.84 -11.14 -38.88
CA ASP A 212 20.36 -12.28 -38.09
C ASP A 212 20.77 -12.19 -36.62
N SER A 213 21.92 -11.59 -36.31
CA SER A 213 22.37 -11.37 -34.93
C SER A 213 21.48 -10.43 -34.11
N HIS A 214 20.44 -9.81 -34.70
CA HIS A 214 19.43 -9.07 -33.94
C HIS A 214 18.59 -10.00 -33.04
N TYR A 215 18.40 -11.27 -33.45
CA TYR A 215 17.65 -12.26 -32.66
C TYR A 215 18.37 -12.57 -31.34
N ASP A 216 19.70 -12.71 -31.38
CA ASP A 216 20.51 -12.98 -30.18
C ASP A 216 20.42 -11.81 -29.19
N ASN A 217 20.52 -10.57 -29.68
CA ASN A 217 20.38 -9.38 -28.87
C ASN A 217 18.98 -9.30 -28.24
N ARG A 218 17.93 -9.50 -29.03
CA ARG A 218 16.55 -9.46 -28.53
C ARG A 218 16.30 -10.56 -27.48
N SER A 219 16.74 -11.79 -27.77
CA SER A 219 16.64 -12.92 -26.84
C SER A 219 17.41 -12.68 -25.53
N THR A 220 18.60 -12.09 -25.62
CA THR A 220 19.41 -11.74 -24.46
C THR A 220 18.71 -10.67 -23.62
N ALA A 221 18.18 -9.62 -24.25
CA ALA A 221 17.43 -8.58 -23.57
C ALA A 221 16.20 -9.16 -22.85
N GLY A 222 15.37 -9.95 -23.53
CA GLY A 222 14.18 -10.56 -22.95
C GLY A 222 14.50 -11.44 -21.73
N LYS A 223 15.59 -12.21 -21.79
CA LYS A 223 16.07 -12.98 -20.63
C LYS A 223 16.44 -12.08 -19.45
N ARG A 224 17.20 -11.01 -19.70
CA ARG A 224 17.59 -10.04 -18.65
C ARG A 224 16.39 -9.36 -18.01
N VAL A 225 15.39 -8.96 -18.81
CA VAL A 225 14.15 -8.37 -18.30
C VAL A 225 13.44 -9.36 -17.39
N SER A 226 13.25 -10.61 -17.84
CA SER A 226 12.55 -11.63 -17.05
C SER A 226 13.25 -11.93 -15.72
N GLU A 227 14.59 -12.04 -15.72
CA GLU A 227 15.38 -12.30 -14.51
C GLU A 227 15.24 -11.13 -13.51
N ALA A 228 15.34 -9.89 -13.99
CA ALA A 228 15.23 -8.69 -13.18
C ALA A 228 13.81 -8.47 -12.61
N GLN A 229 12.78 -8.76 -13.42
CA GLN A 229 11.38 -8.68 -12.97
C GLN A 229 11.07 -9.70 -11.88
N GLU A 230 11.53 -10.94 -12.02
CA GLU A 230 11.27 -11.95 -10.99
C GLU A 230 12.03 -11.62 -9.70
N ALA A 231 13.30 -11.21 -9.80
CA ALA A 231 14.07 -10.78 -8.64
C ALA A 231 13.43 -9.59 -7.90
N SER A 232 12.96 -8.58 -8.62
CA SER A 232 12.27 -7.43 -8.02
C SER A 232 10.93 -7.82 -7.40
N ARG A 233 10.16 -8.69 -8.05
CA ARG A 233 8.89 -9.22 -7.52
C ARG A 233 9.07 -10.01 -6.21
N GLU A 234 10.08 -10.88 -6.14
CA GLU A 234 10.39 -11.63 -4.92
C GLU A 234 10.69 -10.69 -3.75
N ARG A 235 11.47 -9.63 -4.00
CA ARG A 235 11.79 -8.61 -3.00
C ARG A 235 10.58 -7.77 -2.60
N TYR A 236 9.74 -7.38 -3.56
CA TYR A 236 8.48 -6.71 -3.28
C TYR A 236 7.60 -7.53 -2.34
N ARG A 237 7.40 -8.82 -2.66
CA ARG A 237 6.63 -9.75 -1.82
C ARG A 237 7.21 -9.88 -0.42
N HIS A 238 8.53 -10.05 -0.31
CA HIS A 238 9.21 -10.13 0.98
C HIS A 238 8.91 -8.92 1.87
N TYR A 239 9.02 -7.70 1.32
CA TYR A 239 8.82 -6.49 2.11
C TYR A 239 7.36 -6.18 2.40
N ILE A 240 6.45 -6.39 1.45
CA ILE A 240 5.02 -6.13 1.69
C ILE A 240 4.44 -7.11 2.70
N GLU A 241 4.85 -8.38 2.69
CA GLU A 241 4.43 -9.35 3.70
C GLU A 241 4.93 -8.98 5.10
N ASN A 242 6.17 -8.51 5.23
CA ASN A 242 6.71 -8.07 6.52
C ASN A 242 6.01 -6.80 7.01
N ALA A 243 5.65 -5.88 6.12
CA ALA A 243 4.87 -4.69 6.49
C ALA A 243 3.47 -5.03 7.03
N LEU A 244 2.85 -6.11 6.55
CA LEU A 244 1.50 -6.52 6.96
C LEU A 244 1.47 -7.31 8.28
N ARG A 245 2.61 -7.83 8.75
CA ARG A 245 2.72 -8.64 9.97
C ARG A 245 3.02 -7.83 11.23
N GLU A 246 3.36 -6.56 11.09
CA GLU A 246 3.76 -5.65 12.19
C GLU A 246 2.59 -4.83 12.71
#